data_AF-A0A4Q2FJG0-F1
#
_entry.id   AF-A0A4Q2FJG0-F1
#
_cell.length_a   1.000
_cell.length_b   1.000
_cell.length_c   1.000
_cell.angle_alpha   90.00
_cell.angle_beta   90.00
_cell.angle_gamma   90.00
#
_symmetry.space_group_name_H-M   'P 1'
#
loop_
_entity.id
_entity.type
_entity.pdbx_description
1 polymer ?
#
loop_
_entity_poly.entity_id
_entity_poly.type
_entity_poly.pdbx_seq_one_letter_code
_entity_poly.pdbx_strand_id
1 'polypeptide(L)'
;AALAFDGDVYGGLDANSLAVDDLQFAQKHLRILSGLYGVLRPLDWMQPYRLEMGTRLANPRGKDLYAFWGDEVTLALNKLFKQDDDAVLVNLASEEYFKVVRPKVLKVRIVTPVFEDWKNGQYKIISFYAKRARGLMARYAIEHRITDPRKLKTFDVDG
;
A
#
# COMPACT_ATOMS: atom_id res chain seq x y z
N ALA A 1 2.69 9.77 8.73
CA ALA A 1 2.03 8.45 8.65
C ALA A 1 3.03 7.30 8.62
N ALA A 2 3.95 7.25 7.63
CA ALA A 2 4.92 6.17 7.49
C ALA A 2 5.89 6.03 8.68
N LEU A 3 6.18 7.14 9.39
CA LEU A 3 7.01 7.15 10.59
C LEU A 3 6.26 6.75 11.88
N ALA A 4 4.92 6.69 11.83
CA ALA A 4 4.06 6.48 13.01
C ALA A 4 3.43 5.09 13.03
N PHE A 5 3.18 4.49 11.87
CA PHE A 5 2.72 3.11 11.80
C PHE A 5 3.86 2.12 12.08
N ASP A 6 3.51 1.00 12.69
CA ASP A 6 4.42 -0.06 13.10
C ASP A 6 3.86 -1.45 12.72
N GLY A 7 4.71 -2.47 12.67
CA GLY A 7 4.42 -3.86 12.29
C GLY A 7 5.17 -4.33 11.04
N ASP A 8 5.03 -5.60 10.66
CA ASP A 8 5.88 -6.29 9.66
C ASP A 8 6.10 -5.50 8.36
N VAL A 9 5.05 -4.90 7.80
CA VAL A 9 5.14 -4.09 6.56
C VAL A 9 5.99 -2.84 6.79
N TYR A 10 5.78 -2.15 7.91
CA TYR A 10 6.48 -0.91 8.24
C TYR A 10 7.92 -1.18 8.69
N GLY A 11 8.18 -2.33 9.34
CA GLY A 11 9.52 -2.82 9.61
C GLY A 11 10.30 -3.15 8.33
N GLY A 12 9.64 -3.67 7.29
CA GLY A 12 10.25 -3.86 5.97
C GLY A 12 10.48 -2.54 5.20
N LEU A 13 9.57 -1.57 5.34
CA LEU A 13 9.75 -0.24 4.74
C LEU A 13 10.88 0.54 5.44
N ASP A 14 10.94 0.43 6.76
CA ASP A 14 11.86 1.12 7.67
C ASP A 14 12.00 2.61 7.33
N ALA A 15 10.88 3.32 7.38
CA ALA A 15 10.80 4.71 6.91
C ALA A 15 11.70 5.67 7.72
N ASN A 16 12.07 5.32 8.95
CA ASN A 16 12.95 6.13 9.80
C ASN A 16 14.40 6.15 9.30
N SER A 17 14.84 5.13 8.54
CA SER A 17 16.19 5.07 7.99
C SER A 17 16.32 5.62 6.57
N LEU A 18 15.19 6.01 5.95
CA LEU A 18 15.19 6.59 4.60
C LEU A 18 15.81 8.00 4.60
N ALA A 19 16.58 8.31 3.55
CA ALA A 19 17.08 9.66 3.36
C ALA A 19 15.93 10.64 3.06
N VAL A 20 16.19 11.94 3.21
CA VAL A 20 15.18 12.99 2.95
C VAL A 20 14.63 12.88 1.51
N ASP A 21 15.51 12.66 0.53
CA ASP A 21 15.10 12.54 -0.88
C ASP A 21 14.28 11.27 -1.13
N ASP A 22 14.54 10.19 -0.39
CA ASP A 22 13.75 8.96 -0.45
C ASP A 22 12.34 9.19 0.12
N LEU A 23 12.23 9.91 1.25
CA LEU A 23 10.95 10.30 1.82
C LEU A 23 10.16 11.22 0.90
N GLN A 24 10.84 12.13 0.18
CA GLN A 24 10.19 12.98 -0.82
C GLN A 24 9.69 12.18 -2.02
N PHE A 25 10.45 11.19 -2.49
CA PHE A 25 10.01 10.26 -3.53
C PHE A 25 8.80 9.45 -3.05
N ALA A 26 8.89 8.86 -1.85
CA ALA A 26 7.80 8.12 -1.23
C ALA A 26 6.54 9.01 -1.10
N GLN A 27 6.70 10.27 -0.72
CA GLN A 27 5.58 11.21 -0.57
C GLN A 27 4.78 11.37 -1.86
N LYS A 28 5.44 11.27 -3.02
CA LYS A 28 4.80 11.34 -4.33
C LYS A 28 4.20 10.00 -4.75
N HIS A 29 4.93 8.90 -4.55
CA HIS A 29 4.65 7.60 -5.17
C HIS A 29 4.01 6.53 -4.25
N LEU A 30 4.08 6.67 -2.93
CA LEU A 30 3.52 5.72 -1.97
C LEU A 30 2.21 6.25 -1.37
N ARG A 31 1.22 5.37 -1.20
CA ARG A 31 -0.03 5.65 -0.47
C ARG A 31 -0.28 4.55 0.55
N ILE A 32 -0.77 4.94 1.72
CA ILE A 32 -1.11 4.03 2.83
C ILE A 32 -2.63 4.07 3.00
N LEU A 33 -3.28 2.91 2.85
CA LEU A 33 -4.72 2.79 3.08
C LEU A 33 -5.01 2.75 4.60
N SER A 34 -6.06 3.44 5.03
CA SER A 34 -6.39 3.64 6.44
C SER A 34 -7.90 3.52 6.66
N GLY A 35 -8.33 2.79 7.68
CA GLY A 35 -9.75 2.71 8.03
C GLY A 35 -10.34 4.07 8.45
N LEU A 36 -9.55 4.91 9.12
CA LEU A 36 -9.99 6.23 9.62
C LEU A 36 -9.73 7.37 8.63
N TYR A 37 -8.59 7.36 7.94
CA TYR A 37 -8.19 8.45 7.06
C TYR A 37 -8.39 8.14 5.56
N GLY A 38 -8.84 6.93 5.22
CA GLY A 38 -9.06 6.47 3.86
C GLY A 38 -7.73 6.20 3.13
N VAL A 39 -7.05 7.26 2.71
CA VAL A 39 -5.75 7.20 2.05
C VAL A 39 -4.83 8.30 2.57
N LEU A 40 -3.63 7.90 3.00
CA LEU A 40 -2.58 8.77 3.53
C LEU A 40 -1.36 8.79 2.62
N ARG A 41 -0.67 9.92 2.58
CA ARG A 41 0.71 10.03 2.10
C ARG A 41 1.68 9.75 3.26
N PRO A 42 2.91 9.28 2.98
CA PRO A 42 3.92 8.98 4.01
C PRO A 42 4.10 10.06 5.09
N LEU A 43 4.16 11.33 4.69
CA LEU A 43 4.43 12.48 5.57
C LEU A 43 3.17 13.18 6.09
N ASP A 44 1.97 12.66 5.80
CA ASP A 44 0.75 13.24 6.38
C ASP A 44 0.76 13.09 7.91
N TRP A 45 0.33 14.14 8.61
CA TRP A 45 0.11 14.09 10.05
C TRP A 45 -1.10 13.22 10.35
N MET A 46 -1.00 12.46 11.43
CA MET A 46 -2.08 11.61 11.90
C MET A 46 -2.04 11.54 13.42
N GLN A 47 -3.22 11.41 14.02
CA GLN A 47 -3.34 11.07 15.43
C GLN A 47 -3.35 9.55 15.63
N PRO A 48 -2.91 9.05 16.80
CA PRO A 48 -2.98 7.64 17.12
C PRO A 48 -4.43 7.17 17.09
N TYR A 49 -4.66 6.04 16.45
CA TYR A 49 -5.96 5.40 16.37
C TYR A 49 -5.78 3.90 16.14
N ARG A 50 -6.84 3.14 16.43
CA ARG A 50 -6.95 1.74 16.02
C ARG A 50 -8.32 1.52 15.40
N LEU A 51 -8.35 1.47 14.07
CA LEU A 51 -9.55 1.23 13.28
C LEU A 51 -9.15 0.53 11.98
N GLU A 52 -9.11 -0.79 12.03
CA GLU A 52 -8.81 -1.66 10.90
C GLU A 52 -9.92 -1.58 9.85
N MET A 53 -9.57 -1.67 8.56
CA MET A 53 -10.53 -1.52 7.45
C MET A 53 -11.65 -2.58 7.51
N GLY A 54 -11.35 -3.77 8.01
CA GLY A 54 -12.33 -4.84 8.21
C GLY A 54 -13.35 -4.62 9.35
N THR A 55 -13.20 -3.56 10.15
CA THR A 55 -14.07 -3.31 11.31
C THR A 55 -15.53 -3.08 10.87
N ARG A 56 -16.45 -3.84 11.47
CA ARG A 56 -17.91 -3.67 11.28
C ARG A 56 -18.42 -2.53 12.15
N LEU A 57 -18.17 -1.31 11.69
CA LEU A 57 -18.67 -0.09 12.33
C LEU A 57 -19.89 0.44 11.57
N ALA A 58 -21.07 0.29 12.16
CA ALA A 58 -22.29 0.88 11.61
C ALA A 58 -22.20 2.42 11.60
N ASN A 59 -22.60 3.02 10.49
CA ASN A 59 -22.49 4.45 10.22
C ASN A 59 -23.63 4.88 9.28
N PRO A 60 -23.90 6.19 9.10
CA PRO A 60 -25.01 6.65 8.25
C PRO A 60 -24.97 6.18 6.78
N ARG A 61 -23.81 5.73 6.30
CA ARG A 61 -23.63 5.24 4.92
C ARG A 61 -23.67 3.70 4.83
N GLY A 62 -23.72 2.97 5.95
CA GLY A 62 -23.86 1.51 5.94
C GLY A 62 -23.34 0.80 7.18
N LYS A 63 -23.11 -0.52 7.05
CA LYS A 63 -22.79 -1.42 8.17
C LYS A 63 -21.29 -1.53 8.51
N ASP A 64 -20.42 -1.01 7.65
CA ASP A 64 -18.97 -1.16 7.76
C ASP A 64 -18.23 0.01 7.08
N LEU A 65 -16.90 0.00 7.18
CA LEU A 65 -16.04 1.04 6.62
C LEU A 65 -15.95 0.98 5.08
N TYR A 66 -16.20 -0.18 4.46
CA TYR A 66 -16.27 -0.27 3.00
C TYR A 66 -17.46 0.52 2.46
N ALA A 67 -18.62 0.40 3.12
CA ALA A 67 -19.81 1.19 2.79
C ALA A 67 -19.59 2.69 3.12
N PHE A 68 -18.91 2.99 4.22
CA PHE A 68 -18.60 4.37 4.61
C PHE A 68 -17.77 5.10 3.55
N TRP A 69 -16.67 4.47 3.11
CA TRP A 69 -15.77 5.07 2.12
C TRP A 69 -16.32 5.03 0.70
N GLY A 70 -17.14 4.03 0.36
CA GLY A 70 -17.74 3.89 -0.96
C GLY A 70 -16.68 4.00 -2.07
N ASP A 71 -16.80 5.00 -2.93
CA ASP A 71 -15.86 5.27 -4.02
C ASP A 71 -14.81 6.36 -3.67
N GLU A 72 -14.90 7.03 -2.51
CA GLU A 72 -14.10 8.22 -2.18
C GLU A 72 -12.59 7.93 -2.24
N VAL A 73 -12.15 6.81 -1.67
CA VAL A 73 -10.72 6.40 -1.70
C VAL A 73 -10.25 6.17 -3.13
N THR A 74 -11.07 5.52 -3.96
CA THR A 74 -10.74 5.25 -5.36
C THR A 74 -10.69 6.53 -6.20
N LEU A 75 -11.63 7.45 -5.96
CA LEU A 75 -11.64 8.76 -6.61
C LEU A 75 -10.44 9.61 -6.19
N ALA A 76 -10.00 9.51 -4.93
CA ALA A 76 -8.78 10.17 -4.46
C ALA A 76 -7.53 9.60 -5.14
N LEU A 77 -7.43 8.28 -5.28
CA LEU A 77 -6.34 7.63 -6.02
C LEU A 77 -6.34 8.02 -7.50
N ASN A 78 -7.49 8.02 -8.17
CA ASN A 78 -7.61 8.42 -9.58
C ASN A 78 -7.07 9.83 -9.85
N LYS A 79 -7.18 10.77 -8.88
CA LYS A 79 -6.63 12.13 -9.03
C LYS A 79 -5.11 12.14 -9.18
N LEU A 80 -4.41 11.11 -8.68
CA LEU A 80 -2.95 11.00 -8.75
C LEU A 80 -2.46 10.63 -10.15
N PHE A 81 -3.30 9.96 -10.94
CA PHE A 81 -2.95 9.43 -12.26
C PHE A 81 -3.45 10.31 -13.42
N LYS A 82 -4.16 11.41 -13.14
CA LYS A 82 -4.83 12.24 -14.16
C LYS A 82 -3.92 12.85 -15.23
N GLN A 83 -2.61 12.82 -15.06
CA GLN A 83 -1.64 13.38 -15.99
C GLN A 83 -0.76 12.31 -16.65
N ASP A 84 -1.06 11.03 -16.41
CA ASP A 84 -0.22 9.92 -16.84
C ASP A 84 -1.11 8.74 -17.27
N ASP A 85 -1.36 8.64 -18.58
CA ASP A 85 -2.18 7.59 -19.19
C ASP A 85 -1.52 6.20 -19.08
N ASP A 86 -0.20 6.14 -18.87
CA ASP A 86 0.59 4.92 -18.71
C ASP A 86 0.81 4.55 -17.23
N ALA A 87 0.17 5.27 -16.31
CA ALA A 87 0.32 5.02 -14.89
C ALA A 87 -0.04 3.58 -14.50
N VAL A 88 0.65 3.08 -13.47
CA VAL A 88 0.39 1.77 -12.89
C VAL A 88 0.29 1.89 -11.37
N LEU A 89 -0.76 1.31 -10.80
CA LEU A 89 -0.89 1.13 -9.36
C LEU A 89 -0.27 -0.21 -8.98
N VAL A 90 0.81 -0.17 -8.20
CA VAL A 90 1.39 -1.37 -7.60
C VAL A 90 0.70 -1.64 -6.27
N ASN A 91 -0.07 -2.72 -6.19
CA ASN A 91 -0.79 -3.10 -4.98
C ASN A 91 0.09 -3.96 -4.07
N LEU A 92 0.60 -3.33 -3.01
CA LEU A 92 1.32 -4.00 -1.91
C LEU A 92 0.48 -4.03 -0.62
N ALA A 93 -0.81 -3.69 -0.68
CA ALA A 93 -1.71 -3.76 0.46
C ALA A 93 -2.23 -5.20 0.67
N SER A 94 -2.69 -5.50 1.89
CA SER A 94 -3.47 -6.73 2.10
C SER A 94 -4.81 -6.64 1.38
N GLU A 95 -5.45 -7.79 1.15
CA GLU A 95 -6.80 -7.83 0.57
C GLU A 95 -7.83 -7.05 1.39
N GLU A 96 -7.72 -7.11 2.74
CA GLU A 96 -8.59 -6.35 3.64
C GLU A 96 -8.54 -4.85 3.34
N TYR A 97 -7.35 -4.28 3.22
CA TYR A 97 -7.21 -2.86 2.95
C TYR A 97 -7.53 -2.54 1.49
N PHE A 98 -7.06 -3.35 0.53
CA PHE A 98 -7.27 -3.07 -0.90
C PHE A 98 -8.75 -3.16 -1.31
N LYS A 99 -9.60 -3.88 -0.58
CA LYS A 99 -11.04 -4.00 -0.85
C LYS A 99 -11.79 -2.66 -0.82
N VAL A 100 -11.25 -1.63 -0.15
CA VAL A 100 -11.81 -0.26 -0.22
C VAL A 100 -11.58 0.42 -1.58
N VAL A 101 -10.57 -0.03 -2.33
CA VAL A 101 -10.30 0.40 -3.70
C VAL A 101 -11.22 -0.37 -4.64
N ARG A 102 -11.95 0.35 -5.49
CA ARG A 102 -13.06 -0.17 -6.31
C ARG A 102 -12.56 -0.37 -7.74
N PRO A 103 -12.27 -1.61 -8.19
CA PRO A 103 -11.63 -1.83 -9.50
C PRO A 103 -12.45 -1.30 -10.69
N LYS A 104 -13.78 -1.27 -10.57
CA LYS A 104 -14.67 -0.71 -11.61
C LYS A 104 -14.57 0.80 -11.78
N VAL A 105 -14.14 1.51 -10.73
CA VAL A 105 -14.03 2.99 -10.70
C VAL A 105 -12.58 3.42 -10.91
N LEU A 106 -11.64 2.55 -10.55
CA LEU A 106 -10.21 2.80 -10.71
C LEU A 106 -9.85 2.84 -12.20
N LYS A 107 -9.20 3.93 -12.63
CA LYS A 107 -8.87 4.19 -14.04
C LYS A 107 -7.39 3.93 -14.36
N VAL A 108 -6.78 2.99 -13.66
CA VAL A 108 -5.34 2.69 -13.80
C VAL A 108 -5.13 1.18 -13.78
N ARG A 109 -4.12 0.72 -14.51
CA ARG A 109 -3.70 -0.69 -14.47
C ARG A 109 -3.20 -1.03 -13.07
N ILE A 110 -3.61 -2.18 -12.55
CA ILE A 110 -3.10 -2.72 -11.28
C ILE A 110 -2.06 -3.80 -11.55
N VAL A 111 -0.95 -3.77 -10.80
CA VAL A 111 0.00 -4.86 -10.69
C VAL A 111 0.09 -5.26 -9.23
N THR A 112 -0.11 -6.55 -8.92
CA THR A 112 -0.06 -7.07 -7.54
C THR A 112 1.09 -8.05 -7.42
N PRO A 113 2.26 -7.64 -6.88
CA PRO A 113 3.32 -8.57 -6.52
C PRO A 113 2.83 -9.58 -5.47
N VAL A 114 3.17 -10.86 -5.68
CA VAL A 114 2.88 -11.95 -4.75
C VAL A 114 4.21 -12.49 -4.24
N PHE A 115 4.33 -12.58 -2.92
CA PHE A 115 5.52 -13.07 -2.23
C PHE A 115 5.18 -14.44 -1.64
N GLU A 116 5.92 -15.45 -2.07
CA GLU A 116 5.74 -16.83 -1.65
C GLU A 116 7.05 -17.40 -1.14
N ASP A 117 6.95 -18.20 -0.08
CA ASP A 117 8.08 -18.90 0.51
C ASP A 117 7.98 -20.39 0.19
N TRP A 118 9.14 -21.02 -0.02
CA TRP A 118 9.20 -22.45 -0.22
C TRP A 118 8.95 -23.20 1.10
N LYS A 119 7.88 -24.00 1.16
CA LYS A 119 7.57 -24.82 2.32
C LYS A 119 6.93 -26.14 1.92
N ASN A 120 7.54 -27.25 2.33
CA ASN A 120 7.06 -28.62 2.08
C ASN A 120 6.87 -28.92 0.58
N GLY A 121 7.88 -28.59 -0.25
CA GLY A 121 7.89 -28.96 -1.67
C GLY A 121 7.05 -28.07 -2.59
N GLN A 122 6.51 -26.95 -2.09
CA GLN A 122 5.71 -26.01 -2.86
C GLN A 122 5.86 -24.58 -2.31
N TYR A 123 5.65 -23.59 -3.17
CA TYR A 123 5.57 -22.19 -2.78
C TYR A 123 4.23 -21.88 -2.14
N LYS A 124 4.25 -21.12 -1.03
CA LYS A 124 3.04 -20.66 -0.32
C LYS A 124 3.25 -19.26 0.22
N ILE A 125 2.17 -18.49 0.28
CA ILE A 125 2.15 -17.22 1.00
C ILE A 125 2.24 -17.49 2.51
N ILE A 126 3.37 -17.16 3.13
CA ILE A 126 3.52 -17.14 4.59
C ILE A 126 3.27 -15.70 5.06
N SER A 127 2.21 -15.50 5.85
CA SER A 127 1.65 -14.16 6.10
C SER A 127 2.65 -13.15 6.67
N PHE A 128 3.50 -13.55 7.62
CA PHE A 128 4.51 -12.67 8.22
C PHE A 128 5.57 -12.25 7.20
N TYR A 129 6.14 -13.22 6.45
CA TYR A 129 7.15 -12.95 5.42
C TYR A 129 6.57 -12.12 4.28
N ALA A 130 5.38 -12.46 3.79
CA ALA A 130 4.71 -11.69 2.74
C ALA A 130 4.42 -10.23 3.15
N LYS A 131 4.09 -9.96 4.42
CA LYS A 131 3.93 -8.59 4.92
C LYS A 131 5.26 -7.84 4.91
N ARG A 132 6.32 -8.43 5.46
CA ARG A 132 7.66 -7.83 5.46
C ARG A 132 8.16 -7.58 4.04
N ALA A 133 8.00 -8.55 3.13
CA ALA A 133 8.41 -8.44 1.74
C ALA A 133 7.68 -7.32 0.97
N ARG A 134 6.39 -7.05 1.28
CA ARG A 134 5.69 -5.87 0.74
C ARG A 134 6.33 -4.56 1.18
N GLY A 135 6.75 -4.47 2.44
CA GLY A 135 7.51 -3.34 2.97
C GLY A 135 8.84 -3.16 2.25
N LEU A 136 9.61 -4.25 2.14
CA LEU A 136 10.90 -4.29 1.45
C LEU A 136 10.79 -3.90 -0.02
N MET A 137 9.77 -4.39 -0.74
CA MET A 137 9.51 -4.02 -2.13
C MET A 137 9.17 -2.53 -2.27
N ALA A 138 8.35 -1.98 -1.36
CA ALA A 138 8.05 -0.56 -1.36
C ALA A 138 9.33 0.26 -1.13
N ARG A 139 10.18 -0.15 -0.17
CA ARG A 139 11.49 0.46 0.08
C ARG A 139 12.39 0.38 -1.15
N TYR A 140 12.54 -0.80 -1.75
CA TYR A 140 13.35 -1.03 -2.93
C TYR A 140 12.94 -0.11 -4.09
N ALA A 141 11.63 0.00 -4.34
CA ALA A 141 11.09 0.91 -5.36
C ALA A 141 11.40 2.37 -5.05
N ILE A 142 11.36 2.77 -3.77
CA ILE A 142 11.70 4.11 -3.32
C ILE A 142 13.19 4.39 -3.56
N GLU A 143 14.09 3.60 -2.97
CA GLU A 143 15.54 3.81 -3.02
C GLU A 143 16.08 3.81 -4.45
N HIS A 144 15.55 2.94 -5.32
CA HIS A 144 15.95 2.83 -6.72
C HIS A 144 15.16 3.74 -7.67
N ARG A 145 14.29 4.62 -7.13
CA ARG A 145 13.46 5.57 -7.89
C ARG A 145 12.68 4.88 -9.02
N ILE A 146 12.11 3.72 -8.74
CA ILE A 146 11.43 2.90 -9.75
C ILE A 146 10.09 3.54 -10.12
N THR A 147 9.97 3.95 -11.38
CA THR A 147 8.71 4.43 -11.98
C THR A 147 8.16 3.48 -13.04
N ASP A 148 8.95 2.50 -13.50
CA ASP A 148 8.51 1.44 -14.41
C ASP A 148 8.30 0.14 -13.62
N PRO A 149 7.07 -0.38 -13.51
CA PRO A 149 6.78 -1.59 -12.74
C PRO A 149 7.52 -2.83 -13.24
N ARG A 150 8.01 -2.85 -14.49
CA ARG A 150 8.82 -3.96 -15.01
C ARG A 150 10.15 -4.11 -14.28
N LYS A 151 10.69 -3.00 -13.76
CA LYS A 151 11.93 -3.01 -12.96
C LYS A 151 11.73 -3.64 -11.58
N LEU A 152 10.49 -3.79 -11.10
CA LEU A 152 10.23 -4.52 -9.85
C LEU A 152 10.51 -6.02 -9.96
N LYS A 153 10.65 -6.56 -11.18
CA LYS A 153 11.03 -7.97 -11.39
C LYS A 153 12.47 -8.28 -10.99
N THR A 154 13.32 -7.27 -10.80
CA THR A 154 14.70 -7.44 -10.33
C THR A 154 14.82 -7.30 -8.82
N PHE A 155 13.71 -7.26 -8.10
CA PHE A 155 13.70 -7.28 -6.64
C PHE A 155 14.25 -8.61 -6.12
N ASP A 156 15.32 -8.54 -5.34
CA ASP A 156 16.10 -9.65 -4.80
C ASP A 156 16.49 -9.44 -3.32
N VAL A 157 15.74 -8.58 -2.62
CA VAL A 157 16.04 -8.23 -1.22
C VAL A 157 15.53 -9.31 -0.27
N ASP A 158 16.41 -9.81 0.60
CA ASP A 158 16.11 -10.81 1.66
C ASP A 158 15.77 -12.21 1.11
N GLY A 159 16.11 -12.52 -0.17
CA GLY A 159 16.00 -13.87 -0.78
C GLY A 159 15.43 -13.91 -2.18
#